data_AF-A0A383C0Z2-F1
#
_entry.id   AF-A0A383C0Z2-F1
#
_cell.length_a   1.000
_cell.length_b   1.000
_cell.length_c   1.000
_cell.angle_alpha   90.00
_cell.angle_beta   90.00
_cell.angle_gamma   90.00
#
_symmetry.space_group_name_H-M   'P 1'
#
loop_
_entity.id
_entity.type
_entity.pdbx_description
1 polymer ?
#
loop_
_entity_poly.entity_id
_entity_poly.type
_entity_poly.pdbx_seq_one_letter_code
_entity_poly.pdbx_strand_id
1 'polypeptide(L)'
;MGIKTFQQAISEALVLEMERDERVIVMGEDIVGGSGADGEMDAWGGPLGVTKGLWGKFGDRVLDTPITESAFIGAAIGAATTGLRPVVELMFIDFMGVCFDQIFNQAAKFRYMFGGKAETPV
;
A
#
# COMPACT_ATOMS: atom_id res chain seq x y z
N MET A 1 -26.03 10.54 2.69
CA MET A 1 -24.94 9.56 2.51
C MET A 1 -25.37 8.60 1.40
N GLY A 2 -24.64 8.53 0.29
CA GLY A 2 -24.99 7.65 -0.83
C GLY A 2 -24.69 6.19 -0.50
N ILE A 3 -25.44 5.26 -1.09
CA ILE A 3 -25.13 3.82 -1.02
C ILE A 3 -23.87 3.58 -1.84
N LYS A 4 -22.86 2.93 -1.23
CA LYS A 4 -21.55 2.63 -1.84
C LYS A 4 -21.30 1.13 -1.83
N THR A 5 -20.59 0.64 -2.84
CA THR A 5 -19.98 -0.70 -2.78
C THR A 5 -18.79 -0.68 -1.81
N PHE A 6 -18.33 -1.85 -1.37
CA PHE A 6 -17.10 -1.94 -0.56
C PHE A 6 -15.88 -1.35 -1.28
N GLN A 7 -15.72 -1.65 -2.57
CA GLN A 7 -14.68 -1.08 -3.42
C GLN A 7 -14.70 0.45 -3.39
N GLN A 8 -15.87 1.07 -3.58
CA GLN A 8 -16.02 2.53 -3.55
C GLN A 8 -15.74 3.13 -2.17
N ALA A 9 -16.17 2.46 -1.10
CA ALA A 9 -15.93 2.93 0.26
C ALA A 9 -14.44 2.87 0.64
N ILE A 10 -13.72 1.81 0.24
CA ILE A 10 -12.27 1.70 0.47
C ILE A 10 -11.53 2.74 -0.35
N SER A 11 -11.86 2.89 -1.64
CA SER A 11 -11.27 3.90 -2.51
C SER A 11 -11.45 5.32 -1.96
N GLU A 12 -12.66 5.66 -1.49
CA GLU A 12 -12.92 6.95 -0.85
C GLU A 12 -12.10 7.14 0.43
N ALA A 13 -11.97 6.12 1.27
CA ALA A 13 -11.14 6.22 2.47
C ALA A 13 -9.67 6.49 2.14
N LEU A 14 -9.12 5.84 1.09
CA LEU A 14 -7.77 6.10 0.61
C LEU A 14 -7.63 7.55 0.13
N VAL A 15 -8.56 8.03 -0.69
CA VAL A 15 -8.55 9.42 -1.18
C VAL A 15 -8.55 10.41 -0.01
N LEU A 16 -9.45 10.23 0.95
CA LEU A 16 -9.58 11.14 2.09
C LEU A 16 -8.31 11.19 2.95
N GLU A 17 -7.71 10.05 3.27
CA GLU A 17 -6.49 10.02 4.07
C GLU A 17 -5.26 10.48 3.28
N MET A 18 -5.20 10.23 1.97
CA MET A 18 -4.14 10.74 1.10
C MET A 18 -4.22 12.26 0.91
N GLU A 19 -5.41 12.85 0.86
CA GLU A 19 -5.60 14.32 0.86
C GLU A 19 -5.23 14.94 2.21
N ARG A 20 -5.49 14.22 3.31
CA ARG A 20 -5.27 14.69 4.68
C ARG A 20 -3.80 14.65 5.12
N ASP A 21 -3.05 13.63 4.71
CA ASP A 21 -1.69 13.38 5.19
C ASP A 21 -0.78 13.04 4.01
N GLU A 22 0.15 13.94 3.69
CA GLU A 22 1.12 13.80 2.58
C GLU A 22 2.07 12.59 2.77
N ARG A 23 2.15 12.06 4.00
CA ARG A 23 2.97 10.89 4.32
C ARG A 23 2.30 9.58 3.90
N VAL A 24 1.02 9.60 3.55
CA VAL A 24 0.29 8.41 3.10
C VAL A 24 0.65 8.11 1.65
N ILE A 25 1.22 6.92 1.46
CA ILE A 25 1.53 6.35 0.14
C ILE A 25 0.75 5.06 -0.03
N VAL A 26 0.41 4.70 -1.26
CA VAL A 26 -0.23 3.42 -1.59
C VAL A 26 0.71 2.63 -2.48
N MET A 27 0.95 1.37 -2.15
CA MET A 27 1.88 0.54 -2.90
C MET A 27 1.47 -0.93 -2.93
N GLY A 28 1.85 -1.64 -3.99
CA GLY A 28 1.54 -3.05 -4.18
C GLY A 28 1.59 -3.44 -5.64
N GLU A 29 1.18 -4.66 -5.94
CA GLU A 29 1.15 -5.19 -7.31
C GLU A 29 -0.04 -4.63 -8.09
N ASP A 30 0.22 -4.11 -9.28
CA ASP A 30 -0.78 -3.55 -10.20
C ASP A 30 -1.67 -2.43 -9.61
N ILE A 31 -1.22 -1.77 -8.55
CA ILE A 31 -1.94 -0.66 -7.90
C ILE A 31 -2.17 0.49 -8.89
N VAL A 32 -1.20 0.75 -9.76
CA VAL A 32 -1.32 1.62 -10.92
C VAL A 32 -1.59 0.75 -12.16
N GLY A 33 -0.84 -0.35 -12.33
CA GLY A 33 -1.03 -1.33 -13.40
C GLY A 33 -0.42 -0.94 -14.75
N GLY A 34 0.54 -0.02 -14.74
CA GLY A 34 1.19 0.49 -15.96
C GLY A 34 2.65 0.90 -15.78
N SER A 35 3.19 0.82 -14.57
CA SER A 35 4.55 1.29 -14.29
C SER A 35 5.59 0.42 -15.02
N GLY A 36 6.43 1.06 -15.83
CA GLY A 36 7.48 0.38 -16.59
C GLY A 36 7.00 -0.29 -17.90
N ALA A 37 5.74 -0.12 -18.28
CA ALA A 37 5.22 -0.53 -19.58
C ALA A 37 5.04 0.67 -20.53
N ASP A 38 5.01 0.43 -21.84
CA ASP A 38 4.68 1.45 -22.85
C ASP A 38 3.18 1.84 -22.86
N GLY A 39 2.40 1.30 -21.91
CA GLY A 39 0.96 1.48 -21.80
C GLY A 39 0.54 2.71 -21.01
N GLU A 40 -0.74 2.77 -20.67
CA GLU A 40 -1.31 3.85 -19.87
C GLU A 40 -0.97 3.66 -18.38
N MET A 41 -0.53 4.74 -17.74
CA MET A 41 -0.50 4.79 -16.28
C MET A 41 -1.93 4.74 -15.74
N ASP A 42 -2.10 4.16 -14.55
CA ASP A 42 -3.41 3.90 -13.93
C ASP A 42 -4.30 2.97 -14.77
N ALA A 43 -3.73 2.03 -15.53
CA ALA A 43 -4.49 1.11 -16.38
C ALA A 43 -5.36 0.12 -15.59
N TRP A 44 -4.90 -0.33 -14.42
CA TRP A 44 -5.57 -1.40 -13.66
C TRP A 44 -6.29 -0.89 -12.41
N GLY A 45 -5.57 -0.22 -11.50
CA GLY A 45 -6.13 0.26 -10.23
C GLY A 45 -6.29 -0.86 -9.18
N GLY A 46 -5.37 -1.81 -9.17
CA GLY A 46 -5.39 -3.01 -8.34
C GLY A 46 -6.29 -4.12 -8.92
N PRO A 47 -6.09 -5.40 -8.52
CA PRO A 47 -6.89 -6.56 -8.95
C PRO A 47 -8.40 -6.37 -8.80
N LEU A 48 -8.81 -5.58 -7.80
CA LEU A 48 -10.21 -5.29 -7.50
C LEU A 48 -10.61 -3.86 -7.85
N GLY A 49 -9.78 -3.08 -8.56
CA GLY A 49 -10.11 -1.72 -9.00
C GLY A 49 -10.27 -0.69 -7.87
N VAL A 50 -9.76 -0.97 -6.66
CA VAL A 50 -9.90 -0.11 -5.47
C VAL A 50 -9.06 1.16 -5.61
N THR A 51 -7.89 1.07 -6.23
CA THR A 51 -6.92 2.17 -6.34
C THR A 51 -7.00 2.91 -7.69
N LYS A 52 -7.98 2.56 -8.53
CA LYS A 52 -8.23 3.22 -9.82
C LYS A 52 -8.44 4.72 -9.64
N GLY A 53 -7.74 5.53 -10.42
CA GLY A 53 -7.82 6.99 -10.36
C GLY A 53 -6.93 7.63 -9.29
N LEU A 54 -6.32 6.84 -8.39
CA LEU A 54 -5.45 7.40 -7.35
C LEU A 54 -4.16 7.98 -7.94
N TRP A 55 -3.55 7.29 -8.91
CA TRP A 55 -2.32 7.77 -9.53
C TRP A 55 -2.52 9.11 -10.24
N GLY A 56 -3.63 9.28 -10.96
CA GLY A 56 -3.96 10.57 -11.58
C GLY A 56 -4.14 11.73 -10.58
N LYS A 57 -4.49 11.43 -9.33
CA LYS A 57 -4.67 12.42 -8.26
C LYS A 57 -3.40 12.69 -7.44
N PHE A 58 -2.63 11.63 -7.14
CA PHE A 58 -1.56 11.67 -6.15
C PHE A 58 -0.16 11.33 -6.71
N GLY A 59 -0.07 10.97 -8.00
CA GLY A 59 1.19 10.78 -8.71
C GLY A 59 2.13 9.76 -8.07
N ASP A 60 3.32 10.22 -7.71
CA ASP A 60 4.44 9.43 -7.17
C ASP A 60 4.15 8.80 -5.79
N ARG A 61 3.04 9.15 -5.14
CA ARG A 61 2.57 8.53 -3.91
C ARG A 61 1.76 7.24 -4.13
N VAL A 62 1.55 6.85 -5.38
CA VAL A 62 0.86 5.61 -5.77
C VAL A 62 1.80 4.79 -6.64
N LEU A 63 2.21 3.63 -6.13
CA LEU A 63 3.38 2.90 -6.62
C LEU A 63 3.02 1.46 -6.99
N ASP A 64 3.39 1.04 -8.20
CA ASP A 64 3.50 -0.39 -8.50
C ASP A 64 4.77 -0.97 -7.88
N THR A 65 4.69 -2.22 -7.45
CA THR A 65 5.81 -2.97 -6.90
C THR A 65 6.11 -4.21 -7.73
N PRO A 66 7.35 -4.74 -7.71
CA PRO A 66 7.64 -6.04 -8.30
C PRO A 66 6.84 -7.16 -7.63
N ILE A 67 6.67 -8.28 -8.34
CA ILE A 67 5.95 -9.47 -7.85
C ILE A 67 6.82 -10.20 -6.82
N THR A 68 6.81 -9.68 -5.59
CA THR A 68 7.52 -10.23 -4.43
C THR A 68 7.00 -9.64 -3.13
N GLU A 69 6.08 -10.36 -2.51
CA GLU A 69 5.34 -9.98 -1.31
C GLU A 69 6.26 -9.66 -0.14
N SER A 70 7.28 -10.49 0.08
CA SER A 70 8.28 -10.22 1.12
C SER A 70 9.01 -8.90 0.88
N ALA A 71 9.34 -8.54 -0.37
CA ALA A 71 10.09 -7.33 -0.63
C ALA A 71 9.23 -6.07 -0.44
N PHE A 72 8.02 -6.03 -1.04
CA PHE A 72 7.21 -4.82 -0.96
C PHE A 72 6.53 -4.63 0.40
N ILE A 73 6.14 -5.71 1.09
CA ILE A 73 5.66 -5.62 2.48
C ILE A 73 6.79 -5.18 3.40
N GLY A 74 8.00 -5.75 3.25
CA GLY A 74 9.18 -5.31 4.00
C GLY A 74 9.55 -3.85 3.74
N ALA A 75 9.46 -3.40 2.49
CA ALA A 75 9.70 -2.01 2.11
C ALA A 75 8.65 -1.06 2.73
N ALA A 76 7.37 -1.43 2.74
CA ALA A 76 6.32 -0.67 3.42
C ALA A 76 6.59 -0.56 4.92
N ILE A 77 6.96 -1.65 5.59
CA ILE A 77 7.32 -1.64 7.01
C ILE A 77 8.53 -0.72 7.25
N GLY A 78 9.56 -0.80 6.43
CA GLY A 78 10.73 0.08 6.50
C GLY A 78 10.36 1.55 6.31
N ALA A 79 9.58 1.86 5.28
CA ALA A 79 9.07 3.21 5.01
C ALA A 79 8.29 3.77 6.22
N ALA A 80 7.47 2.93 6.86
CA ALA A 80 6.73 3.31 8.06
C ALA A 80 7.67 3.72 9.20
N THR A 81 8.79 3.00 9.40
CA THR A 81 9.79 3.38 10.42
C THR A 81 10.52 4.69 10.13
N THR A 82 10.51 5.16 8.87
CA THR A 82 11.12 6.43 8.46
C THR A 82 10.14 7.61 8.48
N GLY A 83 8.90 7.40 8.92
CA GLY A 83 7.89 8.44 9.09
C GLY A 83 6.85 8.53 7.97
N LEU A 84 6.90 7.66 6.96
CA LEU A 84 5.80 7.49 6.01
C LEU A 84 4.65 6.69 6.64
N ARG A 85 3.50 6.68 5.96
CA ARG A 85 2.29 5.96 6.37
C ARG A 85 1.79 5.10 5.21
N PRO A 86 2.53 4.04 4.86
CA PRO A 86 2.18 3.24 3.70
C PRO A 86 0.89 2.47 3.94
N VAL A 87 0.02 2.46 2.94
CA VAL A 87 -1.08 1.49 2.79
C VAL A 87 -0.65 0.52 1.72
N VAL A 88 -0.24 -0.68 2.15
CA VAL A 88 0.29 -1.70 1.25
C VAL A 88 -0.78 -2.74 0.91
N GLU A 89 -0.98 -3.01 -0.37
CA GLU A 89 -1.94 -4.00 -0.86
C GLU A 89 -1.23 -5.31 -1.18
N LEU A 90 -1.71 -6.41 -0.59
CA LEU A 90 -1.40 -7.76 -0.99
C LEU A 90 -2.53 -8.24 -1.91
N MET A 91 -2.20 -8.61 -3.15
CA MET A 91 -3.20 -8.89 -4.19
C MET A 91 -4.29 -9.88 -3.74
N PHE A 92 -3.88 -11.00 -3.12
CA PHE A 92 -4.76 -12.00 -2.54
C PHE A 92 -4.19 -12.54 -1.23
N ILE A 93 -5.08 -12.83 -0.27
CA ILE A 93 -4.70 -13.33 1.05
C ILE A 93 -3.96 -14.68 0.99
N ASP A 94 -4.19 -15.46 -0.07
CA ASP A 94 -3.52 -16.73 -0.35
C ASP A 94 -1.98 -16.60 -0.40
N PHE A 95 -1.47 -15.42 -0.77
CA PHE A 95 -0.03 -15.11 -0.81
C PHE A 95 0.56 -14.67 0.54
N MET A 96 -0.25 -14.58 1.60
CA MET A 96 0.21 -14.12 2.93
C MET A 96 1.37 -14.98 3.47
N GLY A 97 1.41 -16.26 3.13
CA GLY A 97 2.52 -17.15 3.51
C GLY A 97 3.89 -16.67 3.02
N VAL A 98 3.94 -15.93 1.91
CA VAL A 98 5.20 -15.46 1.29
C VAL A 98 5.80 -14.28 2.04
N CYS A 99 4.99 -13.41 2.63
CA CYS A 99 5.44 -12.21 3.36
C CYS A 99 5.29 -12.31 4.88
N PHE A 100 4.87 -13.46 5.41
CA PHE A 100 4.52 -13.60 6.82
C PHE A 100 5.68 -13.28 7.77
N ASP A 101 6.93 -13.55 7.37
CA ASP A 101 8.11 -13.19 8.17
C ASP A 101 8.22 -11.66 8.38
N GLN A 102 7.96 -10.87 7.33
CA GLN A 102 7.96 -9.41 7.42
C GLN A 102 6.86 -8.91 8.38
N ILE A 103 5.67 -9.51 8.32
CA ILE A 103 4.55 -9.11 9.19
C ILE A 103 4.83 -9.54 10.65
N PHE A 104 5.12 -10.82 10.85
CA PHE A 104 5.15 -11.44 12.17
C PHE A 104 6.46 -11.16 12.93
N ASN A 105 7.61 -11.22 12.24
CA ASN A 105 8.91 -11.06 12.89
C ASN A 105 9.44 -9.63 12.81
N GLN A 106 9.05 -8.84 11.81
CA GLN A 106 9.48 -7.45 11.69
C GLN A 106 8.39 -6.49 12.22
N ALA A 107 7.33 -6.23 11.46
CA ALA A 107 6.33 -5.20 11.76
C ALA A 107 5.77 -5.31 13.18
N ALA A 108 5.29 -6.50 13.55
CA ALA A 108 4.65 -6.72 14.85
C ALA A 108 5.59 -6.51 16.05
N LYS A 109 6.91 -6.58 15.85
CA LYS A 109 7.90 -6.61 16.94
C LYS A 109 8.79 -5.38 17.02
N PHE A 110 8.90 -4.58 15.95
CA PHE A 110 9.81 -3.42 15.90
C PHE A 110 9.65 -2.48 17.09
N ARG A 111 8.42 -2.10 17.41
CA ARG A 111 8.16 -1.22 18.56
C ARG A 111 8.68 -1.80 19.88
N TYR A 112 8.53 -3.10 20.09
CA TYR A 112 9.02 -3.76 21.29
C TYR A 112 10.54 -3.94 21.27
N MET A 113 11.10 -4.47 20.17
CA MET A 113 12.53 -4.75 20.01
C MET A 113 13.40 -3.51 20.15
N PHE A 114 12.93 -2.36 19.65
CA PHE A 114 13.67 -1.10 19.70
C PHE A 114 13.27 -0.20 20.89
N GLY A 115 12.57 -0.75 21.89
CA GLY A 115 12.20 -0.02 23.11
C GLY A 115 11.36 1.24 22.84
N GLY A 116 10.45 1.17 21.86
CA GLY A 116 9.58 2.25 21.44
C GLY A 116 10.20 3.27 20.49
N LYS A 117 11.47 3.11 20.08
CA LYS A 117 12.15 4.05 19.18
C LYS A 117 11.79 3.87 17.71
N ALA A 118 11.37 2.67 17.31
CA ALA A 118 10.86 2.39 15.97
C ALA A 118 9.34 2.20 16.05
N GLU A 119 8.60 2.88 15.18
CA GLU A 119 7.16 2.70 15.02
C GLU A 119 6.87 2.25 13.59
N THR A 120 5.87 1.38 13.42
CA THR A 120 5.51 0.80 12.12
C THR A 120 4.03 1.04 11.80
N PRO A 121 3.62 2.30 11.56
CA PRO A 121 2.25 2.62 11.15
C PRO A 121 2.04 2.23 9.67
N VAL A 122 1.78 0.94 9.43
CA VAL A 122 1.51 0.30 8.12
C VAL A 122 0.25 -0.56 8.21
#